data_AF-A0A842ST94-F1
#
_entry.id   AF-A0A842ST94-F1
#
_cell.length_a   1.000
_cell.length_b   1.000
_cell.length_c   1.000
_cell.angle_alpha   90.00
_cell.angle_beta   90.00
_cell.angle_gamma   90.00
#
_symmetry.space_group_name_H-M   'P 1'
#
loop_
_entity.id
_entity.type
_entity.pdbx_description
1 polymer ?
#
loop_
_entity_poly.entity_id
_entity_poly.type
_entity_poly.pdbx_seq_one_letter_code
_entity_poly.pdbx_strand_id
1 'polypeptide(L)' 'MNEKSACKGCKFSKDLKGCASHHAEEALRLLSEGKVDEAEENLKGLQQHLEE' A
#
# COMPACT_ATOMS: atom_id res chain seq x y z
N MET A 1 0.40 -14.41 -11.18
CA MET A 1 -0.90 -14.08 -10.57
C MET A 1 -0.99 -12.56 -10.56
N ASN A 2 -2.04 -11.98 -11.11
CA ASN A 2 -2.13 -10.53 -11.35
C ASN A 2 -2.85 -9.89 -10.15
N GLU A 3 -2.10 -9.49 -9.11
CA GLU A 3 -2.61 -9.03 -7.81
C GLU A 3 -3.10 -7.57 -7.83
N LYS A 4 -3.80 -7.15 -8.89
CA LYS A 4 -4.47 -5.83 -8.96
C LYS A 4 -5.71 -5.69 -8.05
N SER A 5 -5.84 -6.54 -7.04
CA SER A 5 -7.07 -6.65 -6.24
C SER A 5 -6.91 -6.29 -4.76
N ALA A 6 -5.73 -5.87 -4.30
CA ALA A 6 -5.52 -5.54 -2.88
C ALA A 6 -6.37 -4.33 -2.42
N CYS A 7 -6.72 -3.40 -3.32
CA CYS A 7 -7.53 -2.23 -2.97
C CYS A 7 -9.05 -2.45 -3.04
N LYS A 8 -9.55 -3.45 -3.79
CA LYS A 8 -10.99 -3.75 -3.88
C LYS A 8 -11.45 -4.47 -2.61
N GLY A 9 -11.87 -3.67 -1.62
CA GLY A 9 -12.29 -4.14 -0.30
C GLY A 9 -11.51 -3.52 0.86
N CYS A 10 -10.48 -2.72 0.55
CA CYS A 10 -9.77 -1.97 1.59
C CYS A 10 -10.71 -0.92 2.21
N LYS A 11 -10.79 -0.92 3.54
CA LYS A 11 -11.61 0.03 4.32
C LYS A 11 -11.24 1.49 4.07
N PHE A 12 -10.04 1.74 3.53
CA PHE A 12 -9.53 3.08 3.22
C PHE A 12 -9.67 3.48 1.75
N SER A 13 -10.32 2.68 0.90
CA SER A 13 -10.48 2.96 -0.54
C SER A 13 -11.21 4.28 -0.87
N LYS A 14 -11.93 4.86 0.10
CA LYS A 14 -12.60 6.18 -0.01
C LYS A 14 -11.97 7.24 0.88
N ASP A 15 -10.96 6.88 1.67
CA ASP A 15 -10.22 7.76 2.56
C ASP A 15 -8.75 7.74 2.17
N LEU A 16 -8.40 8.66 1.27
CA LEU A 16 -7.03 8.86 0.76
C LEU A 16 -6.02 9.04 1.90
N LYS A 17 -6.39 9.74 2.98
CA LYS A 17 -5.50 9.98 4.10
C LYS A 17 -5.28 8.71 4.90
N GLY A 18 -6.35 7.96 5.19
CA GLY A 18 -6.27 6.66 5.84
C GLY A 18 -5.49 5.64 5.01
N CYS A 19 -5.66 5.67 3.69
CA CYS A 19 -4.95 4.82 2.74
C CYS A 19 -3.45 5.11 2.78
N ALA A 20 -3.06 6.38 2.61
CA ALA A 20 -1.65 6.79 2.66
C ALA A 20 -0.99 6.47 4.01
N SER A 21 -1.69 6.70 5.12
CA SER A 21 -1.17 6.41 6.47
C SER A 21 -0.95 4.90 6.67
N HIS A 22 -1.90 4.07 6.25
CA HIS A 22 -1.80 2.61 6.37
C HIS A 22 -0.66 2.04 5.52
N HIS A 23 -0.55 2.45 4.26
CA HIS A 23 0.52 1.99 3.38
C HIS A 23 1.90 2.46 3.88
N ALA A 24 2.01 3.68 4.42
CA ALA A 24 3.25 4.17 5.00
C ALA A 24 3.68 3.41 6.27
N GLU A 25 2.74 3.15 7.20
CA GLU A 25 3.00 2.37 8.42
C GLU A 25 3.44 0.94 8.09
N GLU A 26 2.76 0.29 7.15
CA GLU A 26 3.09 -1.08 6.76
C GLU A 26 4.42 -1.14 5.99
N ALA A 27 4.71 -0.17 5.13
CA ALA A 27 6.02 -0.07 4.49
C ALA A 27 7.15 0.13 5.51
N LEU A 28 6.96 0.97 6.54
CA LEU A 28 7.91 1.13 7.64
C LEU A 28 8.15 -0.19 8.40
N ARG A 29 7.09 -0.95 8.68
CA ARG A 29 7.19 -2.27 9.32
C ARG A 29 8.01 -3.23 8.45
N LEU A 30 7.69 -3.35 7.17
CA LEU A 30 8.40 -4.21 6.21
C LEU A 30 9.88 -3.84 6.09
N LEU A 31 10.21 -2.54 6.05
CA LEU A 31 11.59 -2.06 6.07
C LEU A 31 12.32 -2.45 7.35
N SER A 32 11.66 -2.37 8.51
CA SER A 32 12.25 -2.80 9.79
C SER A 32 12.53 -4.31 9.85
N GLU A 33 11.79 -5.09 9.07
CA GLU A 33 11.96 -6.54 8.91
C GLU A 33 12.97 -6.91 7.80
N GLY A 34 13.56 -5.91 7.13
CA GLY A 34 14.49 -6.11 6.01
C GLY A 34 13.82 -6.50 4.68
N LYS A 35 12.48 -6.43 4.62
CA LYS A 35 11.67 -6.82 3.47
C LYS A 35 11.47 -5.64 2.50
N VAL A 36 12.56 -5.23 1.88
CA VAL A 36 12.59 -4.03 1.01
C VAL A 36 11.67 -4.17 -0.20
N ASP A 37 11.67 -5.34 -0.85
CA ASP A 37 10.85 -5.57 -2.06
C ASP A 37 9.34 -5.51 -1.75
N GLU A 38 8.91 -6.14 -0.64
CA GLU A 38 7.52 -6.10 -0.17
C GLU A 38 7.11 -4.67 0.20
N ALA A 39 8.00 -3.89 0.81
CA ALA A 39 7.74 -2.48 1.13
C ALA A 39 7.55 -1.63 -0.14
N GLU A 40 8.35 -1.87 -1.18
CA GLU A 40 8.24 -1.17 -2.46
C GLU A 40 6.93 -1.51 -3.19
N GLU A 41 6.54 -2.79 -3.24
CA GLU A 41 5.26 -3.19 -3.83
C GLU A 41 4.07 -2.57 -3.10
N ASN A 42 4.16 -2.50 -1.77
CA ASN A 42 3.14 -1.88 -0.94
C ASN A 42 2.95 -0.38 -1.25
N LEU A 43 4.05 0.36 -1.41
CA LEU A 43 4.00 1.79 -1.78
C LEU A 43 3.57 2.01 -3.24
N LYS A 44 3.93 1.11 -4.16
CA LYS A 44 3.45 1.14 -5.56
C LYS A 44 1.92 1.02 -5.64
N GLY A 45 1.31 0.19 -4.79
CA GLY A 45 -0.14 0.09 -4.69
C GLY A 45 -0.81 1.42 -4.31
N LEU A 46 -0.21 2.16 -3.37
CA LEU A 46 -0.66 3.51 -3.01
C LEU A 46 -0.48 4.51 -4.16
N GLN A 47 0.68 4.49 -4.82
CA GLN A 47 0.97 5.39 -5.94
C GLN A 47 -0.05 5.23 -7.08
N GLN A 48 -0.37 3.99 -7.47
CA GLN A 48 -1.36 3.73 -8.51
C GLN A 48 -2.75 4.27 -8.13
N HIS A 49 -3.15 4.16 -6.87
CA HIS A 49 -4.42 4.69 -6.40
C HIS A 49 -4.49 6.23 -6.38
N LEU A 50 -3.34 6.91 -6.28
CA LEU A 50 -3.26 8.38 -6.35
C LEU A 50 -3.25 8.92 -7.78
N GLU A 51 -2.84 8.09 -8.75
CA GLU A 51 -2.78 8.45 -10.17
C GLU A 51 -4.10 8.18 -10.93
N GLU A 52 -5.02 7.38 -10.36
CA GLU A 52 -6.39 7.13 -10.86
C GLU A 52 -7.40 8.20 -10.43
#